data_AF-A0A178ELY1-F1
#
_entry.id   AF-A0A178ELY1-F1
#
_cell.length_a   1.000
_cell.length_b   1.000
_cell.length_c   1.000
_cell.angle_alpha   90.00
_cell.angle_beta   90.00
_cell.angle_gamma   90.00
#
_symmetry.space_group_name_H-M   'P 1'
#
loop_
_entity.id
_entity.type
_entity.pdbx_description
1 polymer ?
#
loop_
_entity_poly.entity_id
_entity_poly.type
_entity_poly.pdbx_seq_one_letter_code
_entity_poly.pdbx_strand_id
1 'polypeptide(L)'
;MFTPVETSIGAVLLHQATSTLLYQNGKVLGASGFLRQLFSTPSTATLSFFAGMAASYLPLKLLAPQLITTYPAVPTTLHAALVTIGVGLIVGWGTKASNGCTSGHMLCGLARRSGRSLVAVATFFPVAIVTHHLAHPTLYTDACPTDTPCYTPVYPSSSTTLSLVALATLSILAARTVPKLITQHSSTPQSTPDKQPPGDALSPARTATHFFSGLLFALGLHVSQMAHPAKVASFLSFPALTHWDPSLLLVLVFGVLPNFLEIQGRGFAAPPAFAPRFSLPEKTIADVDAKFVAGAAAFGVGWGLTGTCPGPAVLRAFAQPVWGMLWMSGFWAGGKLA
;
A
#
# COMPACT_ATOMS: atom_id res chain seq x y z
N MET A 1 7.75 -9.87 16.01
CA MET A 1 7.16 -11.12 16.51
C MET A 1 5.96 -11.46 15.65
N PHE A 2 5.74 -12.72 15.33
CA PHE A 2 4.69 -13.17 14.42
C PHE A 2 3.28 -12.82 14.94
N THR A 3 2.51 -12.00 14.21
CA THR A 3 1.16 -11.53 14.61
C THR A 3 0.11 -12.05 13.63
N PRO A 4 -0.26 -13.33 13.69
CA PRO A 4 -1.06 -13.98 12.66
C PRO A 4 -2.46 -13.38 12.50
N VAL A 5 -3.10 -12.99 13.60
CA VAL A 5 -4.48 -12.51 13.58
C VAL A 5 -4.55 -11.12 12.96
N GLU A 6 -3.73 -10.20 13.46
CA GLU A 6 -3.64 -8.83 12.99
C GLU A 6 -3.24 -8.78 11.52
N THR A 7 -2.20 -9.54 11.13
CA THR A 7 -1.76 -9.55 9.73
C THR A 7 -2.79 -10.16 8.78
N SER A 8 -3.53 -11.18 9.20
CA SER A 8 -4.62 -11.75 8.38
C SER A 8 -5.77 -10.76 8.18
N ILE A 9 -6.25 -10.11 9.26
CA ILE A 9 -7.32 -9.11 9.18
C ILE A 9 -6.88 -7.90 8.34
N GLY A 10 -5.66 -7.41 8.57
CA GLY A 10 -5.09 -6.31 7.79
C GLY A 10 -4.94 -6.66 6.30
N ALA A 11 -4.54 -7.89 5.99
CA ALA A 11 -4.44 -8.37 4.61
C ALA A 11 -5.81 -8.44 3.90
N VAL A 12 -6.87 -8.85 4.62
CA VAL A 12 -8.25 -8.81 4.08
C VAL A 12 -8.66 -7.37 3.77
N LEU A 13 -8.31 -6.39 4.62
CA LEU A 13 -8.56 -4.97 4.35
C LEU A 13 -7.80 -4.46 3.12
N LEU A 14 -6.55 -4.87 2.93
CA LEU A 14 -5.77 -4.56 1.73
C LEU A 14 -6.42 -5.15 0.47
N HIS A 15 -6.86 -6.41 0.51
CA HIS A 15 -7.64 -7.03 -0.56
C HIS A 15 -8.88 -6.20 -0.87
N GLN A 16 -9.70 -5.88 0.15
CA GLN A 16 -10.93 -5.11 -0.04
C GLN A 16 -10.66 -3.70 -0.59
N ALA A 17 -9.59 -3.04 -0.19
CA ALA A 17 -9.18 -1.75 -0.76
C ALA A 17 -8.91 -1.86 -2.27
N THR A 18 -8.14 -2.86 -2.68
CA THR A 18 -7.77 -3.06 -4.08
C THR A 18 -8.92 -3.55 -4.96
N SER A 19 -9.73 -4.49 -4.45
CA SER A 19 -10.90 -5.02 -5.13
C SER A 19 -11.98 -3.97 -5.32
N THR A 20 -12.29 -3.20 -4.27
CA THR A 20 -13.29 -2.13 -4.33
C THR A 20 -12.91 -1.10 -5.40
N LEU A 21 -11.67 -0.63 -5.40
CA LEU A 21 -11.21 0.33 -6.41
C LEU A 21 -11.26 -0.24 -7.84
N LEU A 22 -10.89 -1.51 -8.01
CA LEU A 22 -10.86 -2.18 -9.29
C LEU A 22 -12.27 -2.36 -9.87
N TYR A 23 -13.19 -2.96 -9.11
CA TYR A 23 -14.53 -3.29 -9.63
C TYR A 23 -15.52 -2.14 -9.58
N GLN A 24 -15.32 -1.14 -8.71
CA GLN A 24 -16.19 0.04 -8.70
C GLN A 24 -15.70 1.09 -9.70
N ASN A 25 -14.40 1.39 -9.75
CA ASN A 25 -13.87 2.49 -10.57
C ASN A 25 -13.06 2.04 -11.79
N GLY A 26 -12.85 0.74 -11.98
CA GLY A 26 -12.05 0.20 -13.07
C GLY A 26 -10.55 0.44 -12.89
N LYS A 27 -10.08 0.92 -11.73
CA LYS A 27 -8.69 1.35 -11.54
C LYS A 27 -7.92 0.37 -10.66
N VAL A 28 -6.69 0.08 -11.07
CA VAL A 28 -5.73 -0.65 -10.24
C VAL A 28 -5.11 0.28 -9.21
N LEU A 29 -5.13 -0.13 -7.94
CA LEU A 29 -4.45 0.60 -6.86
C LEU A 29 -2.93 0.53 -7.05
N GLY A 30 -2.27 1.69 -7.02
CA GLY A 30 -0.82 1.80 -7.00
C GLY A 30 -0.38 3.01 -6.17
N ALA A 31 0.01 2.78 -4.91
CA ALA A 31 0.31 3.86 -3.96
C ALA A 31 1.42 4.81 -4.45
N SER A 32 2.48 4.27 -5.05
CA SER A 32 3.57 5.09 -5.62
C SER A 32 3.12 5.92 -6.82
N GLY A 33 2.20 5.38 -7.64
CA GLY A 33 1.61 6.09 -8.77
C GLY A 33 0.73 7.26 -8.31
N PHE A 34 -0.17 7.00 -7.36
CA PHE A 34 -1.03 8.04 -6.77
C PHE A 34 -0.22 9.11 -6.06
N LEU A 35 0.84 8.73 -5.33
CA LEU A 35 1.72 9.68 -4.65
C LEU A 35 2.47 10.58 -5.63
N ARG A 36 2.97 10.03 -6.74
CA ARG A 36 3.57 10.85 -7.81
C ARG A 36 2.56 11.80 -8.42
N GLN A 37 1.35 11.31 -8.72
CA GLN A 37 0.28 12.14 -9.27
C GLN A 37 -0.11 13.26 -8.30
N LEU A 38 -0.12 13.00 -6.97
CA LEU A 38 -0.35 14.04 -5.97
C LEU A 38 0.65 15.20 -6.09
N PHE A 39 1.93 14.92 -6.35
CA PHE A 39 2.97 15.95 -6.48
C PHE A 39 3.08 16.59 -7.86
N SER A 40 2.66 15.91 -8.94
CA SER A 40 2.80 16.43 -10.30
C SER A 40 1.52 17.05 -10.85
N THR A 41 0.39 16.35 -10.67
CA THR A 41 -0.89 16.63 -11.32
C THR A 41 -2.03 16.18 -10.39
N PRO A 42 -2.19 16.83 -9.23
CA PRO A 42 -3.16 16.41 -8.23
C PRO A 42 -4.57 16.42 -8.82
N SER A 43 -5.32 15.36 -8.53
CA SER A 43 -6.70 15.19 -8.98
C SER A 43 -7.62 14.92 -7.80
N THR A 44 -8.92 15.11 -7.97
CA THR A 44 -9.93 14.75 -6.97
C THR A 44 -9.79 13.29 -6.53
N ALA A 45 -9.49 12.36 -7.46
CA ALA A 45 -9.25 10.95 -7.13
C ALA A 45 -8.09 10.76 -6.14
N THR A 46 -6.94 11.38 -6.43
CA THR A 46 -5.74 11.23 -5.59
C THR A 46 -5.90 11.92 -4.24
N LEU A 47 -6.49 13.12 -4.24
CA LEU A 47 -6.80 13.84 -3.00
C LEU A 47 -7.76 13.04 -2.12
N SER A 48 -8.84 12.49 -2.70
CA SER A 48 -9.78 11.65 -1.95
C SER A 48 -9.14 10.37 -1.42
N PHE A 49 -8.28 9.71 -2.20
CA PHE A 49 -7.56 8.52 -1.74
C PHE A 49 -6.69 8.83 -0.50
N PHE A 50 -5.88 9.90 -0.55
CA PHE A 50 -5.03 10.26 0.58
C PHE A 50 -5.80 10.86 1.76
N ALA A 51 -6.92 11.55 1.51
CA ALA A 51 -7.85 11.96 2.57
C ALA A 51 -8.45 10.74 3.27
N GLY A 52 -8.79 9.68 2.52
CA GLY A 52 -9.21 8.40 3.07
C GLY A 52 -8.13 7.74 3.91
N MET A 53 -6.88 7.73 3.42
CA MET A 53 -5.75 7.23 4.20
C MET A 53 -5.57 7.99 5.52
N ALA A 54 -5.64 9.32 5.50
CA ALA A 54 -5.54 10.14 6.70
C ALA A 54 -6.71 9.89 7.68
N ALA A 55 -7.92 9.72 7.15
CA ALA A 55 -9.12 9.43 7.93
C ALA A 55 -9.05 8.09 8.69
N SER A 56 -8.15 7.17 8.30
CA SER A 56 -7.97 5.88 9.00
C SER A 56 -7.54 6.02 10.46
N TYR A 57 -6.90 7.13 10.83
CA TYR A 57 -6.47 7.38 12.20
C TYR A 57 -7.65 7.43 13.18
N LEU A 58 -8.80 7.98 12.77
CA LEU A 58 -9.97 8.12 13.63
C LEU A 58 -10.55 6.77 14.06
N PRO A 59 -11.02 5.89 13.16
CA PRO A 59 -11.56 4.59 13.56
C PRO A 59 -10.50 3.70 14.22
N LEU A 60 -9.21 3.83 13.85
CA LEU A 60 -8.14 3.12 14.53
C LEU A 60 -7.97 3.58 15.99
N LYS A 61 -7.98 4.89 16.24
CA LYS A 61 -7.91 5.45 17.60
C LYS A 61 -9.11 5.03 18.46
N LEU A 62 -10.30 4.92 17.88
CA LEU A 62 -11.50 4.50 18.61
C LEU A 62 -11.51 3.00 18.94
N LEU A 63 -11.10 2.14 18.00
CA LEU A 63 -11.32 0.69 18.13
C LEU A 63 -10.04 -0.11 18.44
N ALA A 64 -8.88 0.34 17.97
CA ALA A 64 -7.62 -0.37 18.15
C ALA A 64 -6.41 0.61 18.28
N PRO A 65 -6.41 1.50 19.30
CA PRO A 65 -5.37 2.51 19.47
C PRO A 65 -3.95 1.92 19.61
N GLN A 66 -3.83 0.70 20.12
CA GLN A 66 -2.57 -0.04 20.25
C GLN A 66 -1.89 -0.39 18.92
N LEU A 67 -2.63 -0.33 17.80
CA LEU A 67 -2.08 -0.57 16.46
C LEU A 67 -1.64 0.73 15.76
N ILE A 68 -1.79 1.88 16.41
CA ILE A 68 -1.20 3.13 15.93
C ILE A 68 0.32 2.99 16.03
N THR A 69 0.98 3.05 14.89
CA THR A 69 2.43 2.82 14.79
C THR A 69 3.19 3.96 15.47
N THR A 70 4.05 3.60 16.42
CA THR A 70 5.09 4.50 16.92
C THR A 70 6.29 4.44 15.98
N TYR A 71 6.66 5.60 15.42
CA TYR A 71 7.79 5.69 14.50
C TYR A 71 9.07 6.10 15.25
N PRO A 72 10.26 5.69 14.76
CA PRO A 72 11.53 6.20 15.27
C PRO A 72 11.57 7.72 15.25
N ALA A 73 12.36 8.32 16.14
CA ALA A 73 12.52 9.76 16.23
C ALA A 73 12.92 10.37 14.87
N VAL A 74 12.45 11.61 14.64
CA VAL A 74 12.80 12.36 13.44
C VAL A 74 14.31 12.64 13.45
N PRO A 75 15.00 12.59 12.29
CA PRO A 75 16.41 12.94 12.17
C PRO A 75 16.73 14.32 12.76
N THR A 76 17.68 14.37 13.70
CA THR A 76 18.19 15.62 14.29
C THR A 76 19.55 16.04 13.73
N THR A 77 20.26 15.13 13.05
CA THR A 77 21.55 15.40 12.41
C THR A 77 21.39 15.59 10.91
N LEU A 78 22.24 16.41 10.31
CA LEU A 78 22.27 16.63 8.86
C LEU A 78 22.48 15.31 8.10
N HIS A 79 23.37 14.45 8.60
CA HIS A 79 23.63 13.14 7.99
C HIS A 79 22.37 12.27 7.92
N ALA A 80 21.63 12.13 9.03
CA ALA A 80 20.41 11.32 9.05
C ALA A 80 19.29 11.94 8.18
N ALA A 81 19.23 13.27 8.08
CA ALA A 81 18.31 13.95 7.17
C ALA A 81 18.66 13.67 5.69
N LEU A 82 19.94 13.78 5.32
CA LEU A 82 20.43 13.46 3.97
C LEU A 82 20.19 11.99 3.61
N VAL A 83 20.38 11.06 4.55
CA VAL A 83 20.05 9.64 4.35
C VAL A 83 18.55 9.47 4.11
N THR A 84 17.69 10.15 4.88
CA THR A 84 16.23 10.08 4.69
C THR A 84 15.81 10.59 3.31
N ILE A 85 16.38 11.70 2.86
CA ILE A 85 16.16 12.24 1.50
C ILE A 85 16.69 11.25 0.45
N GLY A 86 17.89 10.71 0.63
CA GLY A 86 18.53 9.78 -0.30
C GLY A 86 17.75 8.48 -0.49
N VAL A 87 17.22 7.91 0.61
CA VAL A 87 16.32 6.75 0.54
C VAL A 87 15.05 7.10 -0.22
N GLY A 88 14.45 8.25 0.10
CA GLY A 88 13.30 8.77 -0.66
C GLY A 88 13.60 8.82 -2.16
N LEU A 89 14.75 9.39 -2.53
CA LEU A 89 15.21 9.54 -3.93
C LEU A 89 15.34 8.19 -4.64
N ILE A 90 16.02 7.23 -4.02
CA ILE A 90 16.20 5.88 -4.58
C ILE A 90 14.84 5.18 -4.78
N VAL A 91 13.93 5.28 -3.79
CA VAL A 91 12.58 4.72 -3.91
C VAL A 91 11.75 5.45 -4.97
N GLY A 92 11.87 6.78 -5.05
CA GLY A 92 11.21 7.61 -6.05
C GLY A 92 11.59 7.22 -7.47
N TRP A 93 12.90 7.17 -7.72
CA TRP A 93 13.47 6.74 -8.99
C TRP A 93 13.08 5.31 -9.33
N GLY A 94 13.32 4.38 -8.39
CA GLY A 94 13.07 2.95 -8.59
C GLY A 94 11.62 2.64 -8.90
N THR A 95 10.68 3.23 -8.15
CA THR A 95 9.24 3.00 -8.37
C THR A 95 8.70 3.67 -9.63
N LYS A 96 9.37 4.69 -10.17
CA LYS A 96 9.02 5.33 -11.44
C LYS A 96 9.58 4.53 -12.61
N ALA A 97 10.85 4.16 -12.56
CA ALA A 97 11.51 3.34 -13.58
C ALA A 97 10.85 1.95 -13.73
N SER A 98 10.44 1.33 -12.62
CA SER A 98 9.67 0.07 -12.65
C SER A 98 8.16 0.25 -12.86
N ASN A 99 7.64 1.48 -12.88
CA ASN A 99 6.19 1.78 -12.96
C ASN A 99 5.35 1.07 -11.87
N GLY A 100 5.86 1.00 -10.64
CA GLY A 100 5.16 0.34 -9.55
C GLY A 100 5.97 0.22 -8.26
N CYS A 101 5.36 -0.37 -7.24
CA CYS A 101 6.00 -0.80 -5.98
C CYS A 101 5.29 -2.07 -5.50
N THR A 102 5.47 -2.48 -4.24
CA THR A 102 4.79 -3.63 -3.63
C THR A 102 3.27 -3.63 -3.83
N SER A 103 2.57 -2.52 -3.55
CA SER A 103 1.10 -2.43 -3.76
C SER A 103 0.68 -2.69 -5.23
N GLY A 104 1.43 -2.17 -6.20
CA GLY A 104 1.11 -2.31 -7.62
C GLY A 104 1.51 -3.67 -8.21
N HIS A 105 2.71 -4.15 -7.88
CA HIS A 105 3.27 -5.38 -8.45
C HIS A 105 2.92 -6.63 -7.64
N MET A 106 3.07 -6.60 -6.32
CA MET A 106 2.80 -7.76 -5.46
C MET A 106 1.30 -7.92 -5.21
N LEU A 107 0.64 -6.91 -4.60
CA LEU A 107 -0.75 -7.03 -4.17
C LEU A 107 -1.73 -7.10 -5.34
N CYS A 108 -1.56 -6.20 -6.31
CA CYS A 108 -2.44 -6.08 -7.47
C CYS A 108 -1.94 -6.87 -8.70
N GLY A 109 -0.63 -6.85 -8.95
CA GLY A 109 -0.03 -7.37 -10.19
C GLY A 109 0.01 -8.89 -10.27
N LEU A 110 0.49 -9.56 -9.20
CA LEU A 110 0.52 -11.02 -9.12
C LEU A 110 -0.90 -11.61 -9.16
N ALA A 111 -1.86 -10.97 -8.48
CA ALA A 111 -3.26 -11.36 -8.49
C ALA A 111 -3.89 -11.34 -9.90
N ARG A 112 -3.40 -10.47 -10.79
CA ARG A 112 -3.80 -10.41 -12.22
C ARG A 112 -2.98 -11.31 -13.15
N ARG A 113 -2.08 -12.14 -12.63
CA ARG A 113 -1.13 -12.95 -13.43
C ARG A 113 -0.23 -12.10 -14.36
N SER A 114 0.17 -10.91 -13.91
CA SER A 114 1.06 -10.05 -14.70
C SER A 114 2.51 -10.57 -14.67
N GLY A 115 3.00 -11.09 -15.79
CA GLY A 115 4.41 -11.52 -15.93
C GLY A 115 5.41 -10.39 -15.66
N ARG A 116 5.12 -9.17 -16.10
CA ARG A 116 5.88 -7.96 -15.75
C ARG A 116 5.99 -7.75 -14.24
N SER A 117 4.89 -7.98 -13.51
CA SER A 117 4.86 -7.83 -12.06
C SER A 117 5.60 -8.95 -11.35
N LEU A 118 5.56 -10.17 -11.89
CA LEU A 118 6.38 -11.27 -11.41
C LEU A 118 7.87 -10.93 -11.49
N VAL A 119 8.34 -10.39 -12.63
CA VAL A 119 9.75 -9.96 -12.78
C VAL A 119 10.10 -8.87 -11.76
N ALA A 120 9.24 -7.85 -11.58
CA ALA A 120 9.49 -6.82 -10.57
C ALA A 120 9.66 -7.43 -9.17
N VAL A 121 8.71 -8.27 -8.73
CA VAL A 121 8.74 -8.90 -7.40
C VAL A 121 9.96 -9.79 -7.23
N ALA A 122 10.26 -10.61 -8.24
CA ALA A 122 11.45 -11.47 -8.25
C ALA A 122 12.76 -10.67 -8.25
N THR A 123 12.74 -9.39 -8.62
CA THR A 123 13.91 -8.51 -8.58
C THR A 123 14.02 -7.75 -7.26
N PHE A 124 13.00 -6.97 -6.89
CA PHE A 124 13.10 -6.08 -5.74
C PHE A 124 13.12 -6.84 -4.40
N PHE A 125 12.51 -8.02 -4.33
CA PHE A 125 12.39 -8.75 -3.07
C PHE A 125 13.74 -9.36 -2.62
N PRO A 126 14.47 -10.09 -3.47
CA PRO A 126 15.83 -10.53 -3.13
C PRO A 126 16.79 -9.36 -2.88
N VAL A 127 16.70 -8.30 -3.67
CA VAL A 127 17.56 -7.11 -3.48
C VAL A 127 17.29 -6.45 -2.13
N ALA A 128 16.03 -6.39 -1.69
CA ALA A 128 15.68 -5.85 -0.38
C ALA A 128 16.21 -6.71 0.77
N ILE A 129 16.13 -8.05 0.65
CA ILE A 129 16.74 -8.97 1.62
C ILE A 129 18.24 -8.72 1.70
N VAL A 130 18.94 -8.79 0.57
CA VAL A 130 20.40 -8.58 0.53
C VAL A 130 20.78 -7.22 1.12
N THR A 131 20.06 -6.16 0.74
CA THR A 131 20.32 -4.81 1.25
C THR A 131 20.11 -4.72 2.77
N HIS A 132 19.04 -5.32 3.29
CA HIS A 132 18.77 -5.34 4.74
C HIS A 132 19.90 -6.04 5.51
N HIS A 133 20.35 -7.20 5.04
CA HIS A 133 21.47 -7.94 5.67
C HIS A 133 22.79 -7.17 5.63
N LEU A 134 23.06 -6.43 4.55
CA LEU A 134 24.27 -5.62 4.44
C LEU A 134 24.21 -4.34 5.29
N ALA A 135 23.05 -3.69 5.35
CA ALA A 135 22.88 -2.42 6.05
C ALA A 135 22.66 -2.59 7.56
N HIS A 136 22.10 -3.73 7.98
CA HIS A 136 21.78 -4.04 9.37
C HIS A 136 22.33 -5.42 9.77
N PRO A 137 23.66 -5.60 9.89
CA PRO A 137 24.28 -6.92 10.08
C PRO A 137 23.83 -7.66 11.34
N THR A 138 23.35 -6.94 12.36
CA THR A 138 22.86 -7.55 13.60
C THR A 138 21.45 -8.12 13.46
N LEU A 139 20.71 -7.72 12.42
CA LEU A 139 19.32 -8.11 12.11
C LEU A 139 18.30 -7.89 13.25
N TYR A 140 18.70 -7.24 14.34
CA TYR A 140 17.81 -6.87 15.43
C TYR A 140 16.92 -5.72 15.02
N THR A 141 15.66 -5.82 15.45
CA THR A 141 14.63 -4.83 15.17
C THR A 141 13.77 -4.70 16.42
N ASP A 142 13.24 -3.51 16.68
CA ASP A 142 12.35 -3.26 17.84
C ASP A 142 11.06 -4.11 17.80
N ALA A 143 10.73 -4.70 16.64
CA ALA A 143 9.61 -5.62 16.49
C ALA A 143 9.86 -7.00 17.13
N CYS A 144 11.10 -7.34 17.48
CA CYS A 144 11.48 -8.62 18.07
C CYS A 144 12.45 -8.44 19.24
N PRO A 145 12.04 -8.73 20.49
CA PRO A 145 12.92 -8.76 21.65
C PRO A 145 14.03 -9.81 21.52
N THR A 146 15.16 -9.59 22.20
CA THR A 146 16.37 -10.45 22.11
C THR A 146 16.18 -11.88 22.59
N ASP A 147 15.23 -12.12 23.49
CA ASP A 147 15.14 -13.38 24.24
C ASP A 147 14.13 -14.37 23.63
N THR A 148 13.42 -13.96 22.57
CA THR A 148 12.36 -14.76 21.94
C THR A 148 12.51 -14.73 20.41
N PRO A 149 12.53 -15.89 19.72
CA PRO A 149 12.61 -15.91 18.26
C PRO A 149 11.45 -15.15 17.60
N CYS A 150 11.74 -14.37 16.56
CA CYS A 150 10.75 -13.54 15.86
C CYS A 150 9.54 -14.29 15.31
N TYR A 151 9.70 -15.57 14.94
CA TYR A 151 8.61 -16.41 14.43
C TYR A 151 7.63 -16.87 15.51
N THR A 152 7.90 -16.60 16.79
CA THR A 152 7.01 -16.96 17.89
C THR A 152 5.68 -16.21 17.74
N PRO A 153 4.54 -16.91 17.66
CA PRO A 153 3.24 -16.28 17.48
C PRO A 153 2.81 -15.51 18.74
N VAL A 154 2.32 -14.30 18.53
CA VAL A 154 1.69 -13.46 19.55
C VAL A 154 0.25 -13.24 19.13
N TYR A 155 -0.66 -13.60 20.02
CA TYR A 155 -2.09 -13.48 19.78
C TYR A 155 -2.67 -12.28 20.55
N PRO A 156 -3.56 -11.49 19.93
CA PRO A 156 -4.25 -10.41 20.62
C PRO A 156 -5.23 -10.95 21.65
N SER A 157 -5.60 -10.11 22.62
CA SER A 157 -6.71 -10.41 23.53
C SER A 157 -8.03 -10.59 22.77
N SER A 158 -9.00 -11.28 23.38
CA SER A 158 -10.34 -11.46 22.78
C SER A 158 -11.04 -10.13 22.50
N SER A 159 -10.88 -9.13 23.40
CA SER A 159 -11.42 -7.78 23.20
C SER A 159 -10.77 -7.08 22.01
N THR A 160 -9.44 -7.18 21.87
CA THR A 160 -8.72 -6.65 20.71
C THR A 160 -9.17 -7.32 19.43
N THR A 161 -9.28 -8.65 19.42
CA THR A 161 -9.75 -9.42 18.27
C THR A 161 -11.14 -8.96 17.83
N LEU A 162 -12.07 -8.82 18.78
CA LEU A 162 -13.42 -8.33 18.50
C LEU A 162 -13.40 -6.92 17.90
N SER A 163 -12.61 -6.00 18.48
CA SER A 163 -12.46 -4.65 17.95
C SER A 163 -11.90 -4.62 16.53
N LEU A 164 -10.93 -5.50 16.21
CA LEU A 164 -10.35 -5.58 14.86
C LEU A 164 -11.35 -6.14 13.85
N VAL A 165 -12.12 -7.16 14.22
CA VAL A 165 -13.19 -7.70 13.38
C VAL A 165 -14.28 -6.65 13.15
N ALA A 166 -14.68 -5.91 14.20
CA ALA A 166 -15.67 -4.84 14.09
C ALA A 166 -15.17 -3.70 13.18
N LEU A 167 -13.94 -3.22 13.41
CA LEU A 167 -13.27 -2.20 12.58
C LEU A 167 -13.25 -2.62 11.11
N ALA A 168 -12.83 -3.86 10.84
CA ALA A 168 -12.74 -4.36 9.49
C ALA A 168 -14.12 -4.48 8.82
N THR A 169 -15.08 -5.09 9.52
CA THR A 169 -16.44 -5.31 9.01
C THR A 169 -17.15 -3.99 8.70
N LEU A 170 -17.10 -3.03 9.63
CA LEU A 170 -17.73 -1.72 9.45
C LEU A 170 -17.11 -0.95 8.28
N SER A 171 -15.78 -0.96 8.17
CA SER A 171 -15.05 -0.26 7.10
C SER A 171 -15.34 -0.89 5.73
N ILE A 172 -15.36 -2.22 5.64
CA ILE A 172 -15.67 -2.95 4.40
C ILE A 172 -17.12 -2.71 3.98
N LEU A 173 -18.06 -2.75 4.93
CA LEU A 173 -19.47 -2.48 4.67
C LEU A 173 -19.63 -1.05 4.12
N ALA A 174 -19.05 -0.06 4.79
CA ALA A 174 -19.09 1.34 4.35
C ALA A 174 -18.51 1.53 2.94
N ALA A 175 -17.37 0.91 2.63
CA ALA A 175 -16.75 0.97 1.31
C ALA A 175 -17.62 0.37 0.19
N ARG A 176 -18.46 -0.62 0.51
CA ARG A 176 -19.33 -1.29 -0.45
C ARG A 176 -20.71 -0.63 -0.60
N THR A 177 -21.22 0.00 0.46
CA THR A 177 -22.58 0.57 0.49
C THR A 177 -22.61 2.06 0.17
N VAL A 178 -21.72 2.86 0.77
CA VAL A 178 -21.79 4.33 0.68
C VAL A 178 -21.68 4.83 -0.76
N PRO A 179 -20.72 4.37 -1.61
CA PRO A 179 -20.69 4.79 -3.01
C PRO A 179 -21.97 4.48 -3.78
N LYS A 180 -22.62 3.34 -3.51
CA LYS A 180 -23.87 2.94 -4.15
C LYS A 180 -25.05 3.83 -3.73
N LEU A 181 -25.13 4.14 -2.43
CA LEU A 181 -26.16 5.04 -1.88
C LEU A 181 -26.03 6.45 -2.45
N ILE A 182 -24.81 6.94 -2.63
CA ILE A 182 -24.54 8.25 -3.26
C ILE A 182 -25.06 8.27 -4.71
N THR A 183 -24.83 7.21 -5.49
CA THR A 183 -25.36 7.11 -6.85
C THR A 183 -26.88 7.18 -6.88
N GLN A 184 -27.56 6.47 -5.99
CA GLN A 184 -29.04 6.45 -5.93
C GLN A 184 -29.62 7.86 -5.70
N HIS A 185 -29.04 8.63 -4.78
CA HIS A 185 -29.51 9.99 -4.46
C HIS A 185 -29.09 11.06 -5.47
N SER A 186 -28.07 10.79 -6.29
CA SER A 186 -27.58 11.74 -7.31
C SER A 186 -28.32 11.60 -8.65
N SER A 187 -29.36 10.76 -8.71
CA SER A 187 -30.18 10.50 -9.89
C SER A 187 -31.16 11.66 -10.14
N THR A 188 -30.65 12.83 -10.51
CA THR A 188 -31.46 13.83 -11.22
C THR A 188 -31.70 13.32 -12.66
N PRO A 189 -32.91 13.43 -13.24
CA PRO A 189 -33.17 12.90 -14.58
C PRO A 189 -32.18 13.47 -15.62
N GLN A 190 -31.47 12.59 -16.32
CA GLN A 190 -30.55 12.97 -17.40
C GLN A 190 -31.33 13.66 -18.53
N SER A 191 -31.06 14.95 -18.74
CA SER A 191 -31.28 15.60 -20.02
C SER A 191 -30.12 15.27 -20.98
N THR A 192 -30.46 14.60 -22.07
CA THR A 192 -29.71 14.44 -23.33
C THR A 192 -28.36 13.68 -23.35
N PRO A 193 -28.11 12.80 -24.34
CA PRO A 193 -26.92 11.92 -24.39
C PRO A 193 -25.60 12.61 -24.80
N ASP A 194 -25.60 13.91 -25.11
CA ASP A 194 -24.57 14.49 -25.99
C ASP A 194 -23.64 15.52 -25.33
N LYS A 195 -23.65 15.62 -23.99
CA LYS A 195 -22.75 16.52 -23.25
C LYS A 195 -22.15 15.85 -22.02
N GLN A 196 -21.22 14.92 -22.24
CA GLN A 196 -20.21 14.64 -21.22
C GLN A 196 -19.36 15.91 -21.04
N PRO A 197 -19.30 16.52 -19.85
CA PRO A 197 -18.49 17.71 -19.65
C PRO A 197 -17.01 17.35 -19.89
N PRO A 198 -16.24 18.22 -20.56
CA PRO A 198 -14.80 18.04 -20.71
C PRO A 198 -14.14 18.31 -19.34
N GLY A 199 -13.36 17.34 -18.85
CA GLY A 199 -12.46 17.52 -17.70
C GLY A 199 -12.92 16.89 -16.39
N ASP A 200 -12.19 15.86 -15.95
CA ASP A 200 -11.77 15.50 -14.57
C ASP A 200 -12.75 15.47 -13.36
N ALA A 201 -14.00 15.91 -13.47
CA ALA A 201 -14.97 15.81 -12.38
C ALA A 201 -15.48 14.36 -12.25
N LEU A 202 -14.86 13.59 -11.37
CA LEU A 202 -15.33 12.26 -10.99
C LEU A 202 -16.74 12.36 -10.40
N SER A 203 -17.67 11.51 -10.86
CA SER A 203 -18.98 11.38 -10.22
C SER A 203 -18.81 11.15 -8.70
N PRO A 204 -19.69 11.69 -7.85
CA PRO A 204 -19.57 11.58 -6.39
C PRO A 204 -19.29 10.15 -5.87
N ALA A 205 -19.88 9.12 -6.49
CA ALA A 205 -19.64 7.72 -6.15
C ALA A 205 -18.20 7.25 -6.42
N ARG A 206 -17.58 7.72 -7.52
CA ARG A 206 -16.17 7.42 -7.83
C ARG A 206 -15.23 8.10 -6.85
N THR A 207 -15.55 9.32 -6.43
CA THR A 207 -14.80 10.06 -5.41
C THR A 207 -14.88 9.34 -4.05
N ALA A 208 -16.09 8.95 -3.63
CA ALA A 208 -16.30 8.14 -2.44
C ALA A 208 -15.55 6.80 -2.50
N THR A 209 -15.56 6.12 -3.65
CA THR A 209 -14.80 4.87 -3.86
C THR A 209 -13.30 5.08 -3.62
N HIS A 210 -12.70 6.16 -4.14
CA HIS A 210 -11.28 6.45 -3.89
C HIS A 210 -11.03 6.71 -2.40
N PHE A 211 -11.89 7.48 -1.74
CA PHE A 211 -11.79 7.73 -0.30
C PHE A 211 -11.83 6.44 0.51
N PHE A 212 -12.85 5.60 0.31
CA PHE A 212 -12.95 4.34 1.05
C PHE A 212 -11.85 3.34 0.70
N SER A 213 -11.37 3.33 -0.55
CA SER A 213 -10.21 2.51 -0.93
C SER A 213 -8.94 2.98 -0.21
N GLY A 214 -8.73 4.30 -0.07
CA GLY A 214 -7.64 4.85 0.72
C GLY A 214 -7.75 4.54 2.20
N LEU A 215 -8.96 4.66 2.76
CA LEU A 215 -9.27 4.31 4.15
C LEU A 215 -8.96 2.84 4.45
N LEU A 216 -9.51 1.92 3.64
CA LEU A 216 -9.26 0.48 3.78
C LEU A 216 -7.78 0.14 3.58
N PHE A 217 -7.11 0.79 2.63
CA PHE A 217 -5.68 0.55 2.39
C PHE A 217 -4.84 0.96 3.60
N ALA A 218 -5.08 2.15 4.16
CA ALA A 218 -4.37 2.62 5.34
C ALA A 218 -4.68 1.79 6.60
N LEU A 219 -5.95 1.44 6.83
CA LEU A 219 -6.33 0.53 7.90
C LEU A 219 -5.67 -0.84 7.74
N GLY A 220 -5.63 -1.37 6.51
CA GLY A 220 -4.92 -2.61 6.20
C GLY A 220 -3.43 -2.53 6.53
N LEU A 221 -2.75 -1.42 6.21
CA LEU A 221 -1.34 -1.20 6.55
C LEU A 221 -1.08 -1.09 8.05
N HIS A 222 -1.96 -0.40 8.80
CA HIS A 222 -1.86 -0.30 10.25
C HIS A 222 -2.12 -1.64 10.93
N VAL A 223 -3.24 -2.29 10.60
CA VAL A 223 -3.65 -3.55 11.21
C VAL A 223 -2.69 -4.67 10.87
N SER A 224 -2.17 -4.74 9.64
CA SER A 224 -1.15 -5.73 9.28
C SER A 224 0.24 -5.46 9.85
N GLN A 225 0.42 -4.31 10.52
CA GLN A 225 1.70 -3.77 10.97
C GLN A 225 2.71 -3.48 9.84
N MET A 226 2.31 -3.51 8.57
CA MET A 226 3.16 -3.07 7.45
C MET A 226 3.49 -1.57 7.49
N ALA A 227 2.73 -0.78 8.26
CA ALA A 227 3.09 0.61 8.58
C ALA A 227 4.36 0.72 9.44
N HIS A 228 4.72 -0.32 10.20
CA HIS A 228 5.88 -0.30 11.09
C HIS A 228 7.15 -0.77 10.36
N PRO A 229 8.17 0.10 10.16
CA PRO A 229 9.37 -0.27 9.41
C PRO A 229 10.13 -1.45 10.05
N ALA A 230 10.15 -1.55 11.38
CA ALA A 230 10.77 -2.66 12.09
C ALA A 230 10.14 -4.00 11.72
N LYS A 231 8.81 -4.08 11.61
CA LYS A 231 8.08 -5.29 11.22
C LYS A 231 8.47 -5.77 9.82
N VAL A 232 8.60 -4.81 8.89
CA VAL A 232 9.00 -5.10 7.52
C VAL A 232 10.46 -5.53 7.46
N ALA A 233 11.33 -4.87 8.22
CA ALA A 233 12.74 -5.25 8.35
C ALA A 233 12.89 -6.68 8.92
N SER A 234 12.16 -7.05 9.96
CA SER A 234 12.17 -8.42 10.49
C SER A 234 11.72 -9.45 9.46
N PHE A 235 10.78 -9.11 8.57
CA PHE A 235 10.39 -10.01 7.47
C PHE A 235 11.51 -10.17 6.43
N LEU A 236 12.31 -9.13 6.19
CA LEU A 236 13.46 -9.16 5.29
C LEU A 236 14.69 -9.85 5.90
N SER A 237 14.70 -10.16 7.20
CA SER A 237 15.77 -10.92 7.86
C SER A 237 15.86 -12.39 7.42
N PHE A 238 14.94 -12.90 6.60
CA PHE A 238 15.05 -14.24 6.00
C PHE A 238 16.42 -14.42 5.30
N PRO A 239 17.09 -15.59 5.42
CA PRO A 239 16.67 -16.82 6.11
C PRO A 239 17.11 -16.92 7.58
N ALA A 240 17.56 -15.83 8.23
CA ALA A 240 17.96 -15.85 9.63
C ALA A 240 16.73 -16.01 10.54
N LEU A 241 16.32 -17.26 10.78
CA LEU A 241 15.01 -17.60 11.37
C LEU A 241 14.77 -16.94 12.73
N THR A 242 15.78 -16.86 13.59
CA THR A 242 15.66 -16.22 14.92
C THR A 242 15.24 -14.74 14.83
N HIS A 243 15.63 -14.05 13.77
CA HIS A 243 15.31 -12.64 13.50
C HIS A 243 14.18 -12.46 12.46
N TRP A 244 13.65 -13.57 11.94
CA TRP A 244 12.68 -13.53 10.86
C TRP A 244 11.24 -13.55 11.38
N ASP A 245 10.46 -12.52 11.02
CA ASP A 245 9.04 -12.43 11.31
C ASP A 245 8.21 -12.85 10.08
N PRO A 246 7.56 -14.03 10.07
CA PRO A 246 6.84 -14.54 8.91
C PRO A 246 5.48 -13.87 8.68
N SER A 247 5.06 -12.88 9.48
CA SER A 247 3.72 -12.28 9.42
C SER A 247 3.33 -11.83 8.00
N LEU A 248 4.25 -11.19 7.27
CA LEU A 248 3.95 -10.63 5.95
C LEU A 248 3.66 -11.70 4.88
N LEU A 249 3.99 -12.98 5.11
CA LEU A 249 3.50 -14.08 4.25
C LEU A 249 1.98 -14.17 4.26
N LEU A 250 1.32 -13.82 5.37
CA LEU A 250 -0.13 -13.83 5.47
C LEU A 250 -0.77 -12.77 4.56
N VAL A 251 -0.04 -11.74 4.13
CA VAL A 251 -0.52 -10.79 3.11
C VAL A 251 -0.63 -11.46 1.73
N LEU A 252 0.23 -12.44 1.43
CA LEU A 252 0.07 -13.27 0.23
C LEU A 252 -1.19 -14.13 0.34
N VAL A 253 -1.42 -14.76 1.51
CA VAL A 253 -2.52 -15.70 1.73
C VAL A 253 -3.88 -15.02 1.83
N PHE A 254 -3.98 -13.88 2.52
CA PHE A 254 -5.25 -13.20 2.82
C PHE A 254 -5.44 -11.89 2.05
N GLY A 255 -4.42 -11.42 1.34
CA GLY A 255 -4.47 -10.23 0.48
C GLY A 255 -4.40 -10.59 -1.01
N VAL A 256 -3.29 -11.23 -1.42
CA VAL A 256 -3.03 -11.54 -2.84
C VAL A 256 -3.91 -12.68 -3.36
N LEU A 257 -4.01 -13.79 -2.62
CA LEU A 257 -4.80 -14.94 -3.05
C LEU A 257 -6.30 -14.62 -3.17
N PRO A 258 -6.97 -13.92 -2.24
CA PRO A 258 -8.36 -13.51 -2.42
C PRO A 258 -8.56 -12.56 -3.60
N ASN A 259 -7.63 -11.62 -3.82
CA ASN A 259 -7.62 -10.79 -5.02
C ASN A 259 -7.55 -11.64 -6.29
N PHE A 260 -6.66 -12.63 -6.32
CA PHE A 260 -6.51 -13.55 -7.45
C PHE A 260 -7.82 -14.31 -7.70
N LEU A 261 -8.39 -14.93 -6.67
CA LEU A 261 -9.62 -15.71 -6.77
C LEU A 261 -10.79 -14.84 -7.25
N GLU A 262 -10.95 -13.63 -6.72
CA GLU A 262 -12.01 -12.73 -7.16
C GLU A 262 -11.82 -12.29 -8.62
N ILE A 263 -10.59 -12.02 -9.05
CA ILE A 263 -10.27 -11.66 -10.45
C ILE A 263 -10.56 -12.82 -11.40
N GLN A 264 -10.22 -14.05 -11.02
CA GLN A 264 -10.54 -15.23 -11.83
C GLN A 264 -12.05 -15.51 -11.87
N GLY A 265 -12.76 -15.27 -10.76
CA GLY A 265 -14.20 -15.52 -10.67
C GLY A 265 -15.07 -14.48 -11.38
N ARG A 266 -14.73 -13.19 -11.28
CA ARG A 266 -15.54 -12.09 -11.84
C ARG A 266 -15.09 -11.67 -13.25
N GLY A 267 -13.79 -11.82 -13.54
CA GLY A 267 -13.20 -11.39 -14.81
C GLY A 267 -13.35 -9.88 -15.07
N PHE A 268 -13.20 -9.50 -16.34
CA PHE A 268 -13.24 -8.10 -16.80
C PHE A 268 -14.25 -7.86 -17.94
N ALA A 269 -15.17 -8.80 -18.17
CA ALA A 269 -16.12 -8.73 -19.29
C ALA A 269 -17.23 -7.69 -19.06
N ALA A 270 -17.74 -7.60 -17.82
CA ALA A 270 -18.74 -6.59 -17.44
C ALA A 270 -18.05 -5.30 -17.01
N PRO A 271 -18.57 -4.10 -17.36
CA PRO A 271 -17.95 -2.84 -16.97
C PRO A 271 -17.92 -2.64 -15.44
N PRO A 272 -16.96 -1.85 -14.92
CA PRO A 272 -16.95 -1.45 -13.51
C PRO A 272 -18.23 -0.69 -13.10
N ALA A 273 -18.58 -0.72 -11.81
CA ALA A 273 -19.86 -0.17 -11.34
C ALA A 273 -20.06 1.34 -11.63
N PHE A 274 -18.99 2.13 -11.60
CA PHE A 274 -19.02 3.59 -11.74
C PHE A 274 -18.06 4.10 -12.81
N ALA A 275 -17.62 3.23 -13.73
CA ALA A 275 -16.75 3.62 -14.84
C ALA A 275 -17.14 2.87 -16.12
N PRO A 276 -17.00 3.49 -17.30
CA PRO A 276 -17.42 2.87 -18.56
C PRO A 276 -16.59 1.64 -18.95
N ARG A 277 -15.33 1.55 -18.48
CA ARG A 277 -14.40 0.45 -18.76
C ARG A 277 -13.33 0.33 -17.68
N PHE A 278 -12.68 -0.84 -17.61
CA PHE A 278 -11.47 -1.01 -16.82
C PHE A 278 -10.29 -0.24 -17.44
N SER A 279 -9.47 0.35 -16.58
CA SER A 279 -8.18 0.97 -16.89
C SER A 279 -7.09 0.09 -16.28
N LEU A 280 -6.83 -1.04 -16.94
CA LEU A 280 -5.80 -2.00 -16.53
C LEU A 280 -4.43 -1.58 -17.10
N PRO A 281 -3.32 -1.95 -16.44
CA PRO A 281 -1.99 -1.75 -17.02
C PRO A 281 -1.83 -2.50 -18.34
N GLU A 282 -1.45 -1.79 -19.39
CA GLU A 282 -1.30 -2.34 -20.75
C GLU A 282 0.07 -2.99 -20.98
N LYS A 283 1.11 -2.57 -20.24
CA LYS A 283 2.47 -3.11 -20.36
C LYS A 283 2.55 -4.56 -19.89
N THR A 284 3.18 -5.39 -20.71
CA THR A 284 3.34 -6.83 -20.56
C THR A 284 4.78 -7.21 -20.17
N ILE A 285 5.07 -8.51 -20.10
CA ILE A 285 6.42 -9.01 -19.85
C ILE A 285 7.38 -8.66 -21.01
N ALA A 286 6.89 -8.47 -22.23
CA ALA A 286 7.71 -8.06 -23.36
C ALA A 286 8.25 -6.63 -23.22
N ASP A 287 7.60 -5.79 -22.40
CA ASP A 287 8.00 -4.41 -22.11
C ASP A 287 8.99 -4.31 -20.93
N VAL A 288 9.57 -5.43 -20.51
CA VAL A 288 10.60 -5.48 -19.47
C VAL A 288 11.95 -5.17 -20.12
N ASP A 289 12.50 -4.00 -19.82
CA ASP A 289 13.81 -3.56 -20.26
C ASP A 289 14.81 -3.46 -19.08
N ALA A 290 16.08 -3.19 -19.39
CA ALA A 290 17.13 -3.04 -18.38
C ALA A 290 16.81 -1.90 -17.38
N LYS A 291 16.17 -0.81 -17.87
CA LYS A 291 15.75 0.32 -17.02
C LYS A 291 14.69 -0.10 -16.00
N PHE A 292 13.74 -0.92 -16.40
CA PHE A 292 12.71 -1.47 -15.52
C PHE A 292 13.32 -2.35 -14.42
N VAL A 293 14.24 -3.25 -14.79
CA VAL A 293 14.91 -4.15 -13.84
C VAL A 293 15.78 -3.35 -12.88
N ALA A 294 16.56 -2.38 -13.39
CA ALA A 294 17.34 -1.46 -12.56
C ALA A 294 16.43 -0.66 -11.61
N GLY A 295 15.28 -0.20 -12.09
CA GLY A 295 14.26 0.46 -11.27
C GLY A 295 13.73 -0.42 -10.15
N ALA A 296 13.42 -1.69 -10.45
CA ALA A 296 12.98 -2.65 -9.45
C ALA A 296 14.07 -2.93 -8.41
N ALA A 297 15.32 -3.11 -8.85
CA ALA A 297 16.46 -3.28 -7.96
C ALA A 297 16.67 -2.06 -7.05
N ALA A 298 16.65 -0.84 -7.59
CA ALA A 298 16.77 0.40 -6.80
C ALA A 298 15.64 0.53 -5.78
N PHE A 299 14.41 0.20 -6.16
CA PHE A 299 13.30 0.13 -5.20
C PHE A 299 13.58 -0.90 -4.10
N GLY A 300 14.11 -2.08 -4.45
CA GLY A 300 14.56 -3.10 -3.49
C GLY A 300 15.61 -2.56 -2.52
N VAL A 301 16.60 -1.81 -2.99
CA VAL A 301 17.63 -1.17 -2.14
C VAL A 301 16.97 -0.22 -1.14
N GLY A 302 16.19 0.76 -1.61
CA GLY A 302 15.55 1.73 -0.71
C GLY A 302 14.58 1.08 0.29
N TRP A 303 13.86 0.04 -0.15
CA TRP A 303 12.96 -0.72 0.70
C TRP A 303 13.70 -1.56 1.75
N GLY A 304 14.81 -2.22 1.37
CA GLY A 304 15.65 -3.00 2.28
C GLY A 304 16.42 -2.15 3.29
N LEU A 305 16.81 -0.92 2.92
CA LEU A 305 17.50 0.00 3.84
C LEU A 305 16.64 0.42 5.03
N THR A 306 15.34 0.61 4.82
CA THR A 306 14.48 1.29 5.81
C THR A 306 13.16 0.57 6.13
N GLY A 307 12.89 -0.57 5.48
CA GLY A 307 11.60 -1.26 5.57
C GLY A 307 10.41 -0.44 5.06
N THR A 308 10.63 0.73 4.46
CA THR A 308 9.57 1.71 4.19
C THR A 308 9.20 1.75 2.72
N CYS A 309 7.95 1.39 2.41
CA CYS A 309 7.33 1.56 1.10
C CYS A 309 6.57 2.90 1.00
N PRO A 310 6.21 3.39 -0.21
CA PRO A 310 5.47 4.64 -0.37
C PRO A 310 4.13 4.72 0.39
N GLY A 311 3.40 3.61 0.54
CA GLY A 311 2.17 3.57 1.35
C GLY A 311 2.42 3.86 2.84
N PRO A 312 3.24 3.03 3.52
CA PRO A 312 3.71 3.31 4.88
C PRO A 312 4.39 4.69 5.05
N ALA A 313 5.15 5.15 4.07
CA ALA A 313 5.79 6.47 4.11
C ALA A 313 4.77 7.61 4.23
N VAL A 314 3.62 7.49 3.55
CA VAL A 314 2.52 8.47 3.67
C VAL A 314 1.91 8.46 5.07
N LEU A 315 1.69 7.27 5.66
CA LEU A 315 1.19 7.16 7.03
C LEU A 315 2.18 7.76 8.04
N ARG A 316 3.48 7.51 7.85
CA ARG A 316 4.53 8.15 8.66
C ARG A 316 4.57 9.66 8.46
N ALA A 317 4.38 10.16 7.24
CA ALA A 317 4.35 11.60 6.97
C ALA A 317 3.18 12.30 7.69
N PHE A 318 2.02 11.64 7.83
CA PHE A 318 0.92 12.17 8.65
C PHE A 318 1.27 12.24 10.14
N ALA A 319 1.98 11.24 10.67
CA ALA A 319 2.38 11.18 12.07
C ALA A 319 3.63 12.04 12.41
N GLN A 320 4.56 12.16 11.46
CA GLN A 320 5.83 12.87 11.59
C GLN A 320 6.07 13.76 10.35
N PRO A 321 5.46 14.96 10.30
CA PRO A 321 5.52 15.82 9.12
C PRO A 321 6.94 16.20 8.69
N VAL A 322 7.86 16.45 9.63
CA VAL A 322 9.25 16.78 9.32
C VAL A 322 9.97 15.63 8.61
N TRP A 323 9.84 14.41 9.13
CA TRP A 323 10.37 13.21 8.45
C TRP A 323 9.69 13.02 7.07
N GLY A 324 8.38 13.25 7.01
CA GLY A 324 7.60 13.20 5.79
C GLY A 324 8.14 14.13 4.72
N MET A 325 8.39 15.40 5.04
CA MET A 325 8.95 16.37 4.09
C MET A 325 10.31 15.93 3.54
N LEU A 326 11.20 15.44 4.41
CA LEU A 326 12.51 14.93 3.99
C LEU A 326 12.38 13.75 3.02
N TRP A 327 11.62 12.73 3.39
CA TRP A 327 11.48 11.53 2.57
C TRP A 327 10.74 11.83 1.25
N MET A 328 9.66 12.63 1.31
CA MET A 328 8.83 12.96 0.15
C MET A 328 9.55 13.85 -0.85
N SER A 329 10.40 14.78 -0.38
CA SER A 329 11.23 15.61 -1.27
C SER A 329 12.20 14.75 -2.08
N GLY A 330 12.86 13.79 -1.41
CA GLY A 330 13.66 12.77 -2.07
C GLY A 330 12.85 11.98 -3.08
N PHE A 331 11.72 11.41 -2.66
CA PHE A 331 10.83 10.61 -3.53
C PHE A 331 10.39 11.35 -4.79
N TRP A 332 10.01 12.61 -4.65
CA TRP A 332 9.63 13.45 -5.77
C TRP A 332 10.82 13.72 -6.71
N ALA A 333 11.98 14.11 -6.16
CA ALA A 333 13.19 14.35 -6.95
C ALA A 333 13.63 13.10 -7.71
N GLY A 334 13.68 11.94 -7.06
CA GLY A 334 14.00 10.67 -7.70
C GLY A 334 13.04 10.30 -8.83
N GLY A 335 11.74 10.55 -8.63
CA GLY A 335 10.73 10.33 -9.66
C GLY A 335 10.84 11.27 -10.87
N LYS A 336 11.49 12.43 -10.74
CA LYS A 336 11.79 13.35 -11.84
C LYS A 336 13.05 12.96 -12.63
N LEU A 337 13.97 12.24 -12.00
CA LEU A 337 15.23 11.78 -12.60
C LEU A 337 15.10 10.46 -13.39
N ALA A 338 13.97 9.75 -13.26
CA ALA A 338 13.69 8.47 -13.90
C ALA A 338 13.02 8.64 -15.27
#